data_AF-A0A6C0HVL3-F1
#
_entry.id   AF-A0A6C0HVL3-F1
#
_cell.length_a   1.000
_cell.length_b   1.000
_cell.length_c   1.000
_cell.angle_alpha   90.00
_cell.angle_beta   90.00
_cell.angle_gamma   90.00
#
_symmetry.space_group_name_H-M   'P 1'
#
loop_
_entity.id
_entity.type
_entity.pdbx_description
1 polymer ?
#
loop_
_entity_poly.entity_id
_entity_poly.type
_entity_poly.pdbx_seq_one_letter_code
_entity_poly.pdbx_strand_id
1 'polypeptide(L)'
;MAGGLLNIISVGNANVILNGNPTKTFFKVVYSKYTNFGLQKFRLDYEGSRDLRTTTSSQFTFKIKRYADLLLDTYLVVTLPDIWSPIYNPSQETNYQWVGYDFRWIKNIGIQMIESVEINCGSTLIQKYTGDYLAAMIERDFNATKKDLFNRMSGNIPELNDPANAFGRVNMYPNAFYTNTSASSEPSIRGKTLYIPINTWFTLDSRCAFPLISLQYNELTITVTIRPIQELFQVRDVTDFVNSFPYIQPDFNNEVFQMYRFLQTPPDVRIDTNYQTISDVYENKTMVWNADVHMMATYCFLSNEEAQLFAAEDQIYLIKDVFRYQFLNITGSSRVKLENSMGMVSNWMWYLQRNDVNMRNEWSNYTNWPYENLPINVQSAPKTIPLPPMYQGSLENFNIIYTDINNKYYNKNMVLETGPFQSPNYDPNNFPNNQYGTGLFITGDINSDNQKEILTALGILFEGDYRENLYPSGVFNYLEKYVRTAGSAKDGLYCYHYCLNSDSSEYQPSGAINLSKFKNIELELTTYLPPKDPRPFETVICGTSGQPLTITKNNNWSLYDYQFNLILFEERYNILSFIGGNCGMMYAR
;
A
#
# COMPACT_ATOMS: atom_id res chain seq x y z
N MET A 1 25.72 -53.34 24.30
CA MET A 1 24.43 -53.31 23.57
C MET A 1 24.38 -52.03 22.74
N ALA A 2 24.04 -52.10 21.45
CA ALA A 2 23.95 -50.91 20.61
C ALA A 2 22.76 -50.03 21.06
N GLY A 3 22.98 -48.72 21.24
CA GLY A 3 21.99 -47.82 21.84
C GLY A 3 20.62 -47.80 21.14
N GLY A 4 20.57 -47.99 19.82
CA GLY A 4 19.31 -48.04 19.06
C GLY A 4 18.41 -49.23 19.40
N LEU A 5 18.97 -50.37 19.83
CA LEU A 5 18.19 -51.55 20.23
C LEU A 5 17.47 -51.34 21.57
N LEU A 6 17.99 -50.48 22.45
CA LEU A 6 17.35 -50.17 23.72
C LEU A 6 15.98 -49.50 23.52
N ASN A 7 15.82 -48.65 22.51
CA ASN A 7 14.53 -48.02 22.16
C ASN A 7 13.48 -49.00 21.66
N ILE A 8 13.91 -50.12 21.06
CA ILE A 8 13.00 -51.17 20.58
C ILE A 8 12.59 -52.09 21.72
N ILE A 9 13.49 -52.30 22.70
CA ILE A 9 13.24 -53.15 23.86
C ILE A 9 12.37 -52.44 24.92
N SER A 10 12.38 -51.10 24.95
CA SER A 10 11.57 -50.28 25.87
C SER A 10 10.09 -50.20 25.48
N VAL A 11 9.41 -51.34 25.31
CA VAL A 11 7.97 -51.41 25.03
C VAL A 11 7.18 -51.54 26.33
N GLY A 12 6.16 -50.70 26.52
CA GLY A 12 5.22 -50.78 27.63
C GLY A 12 3.81 -50.33 27.24
N ASN A 13 2.91 -50.20 28.22
CA ASN A 13 1.49 -49.87 27.97
C ASN A 13 1.30 -48.53 27.24
N ALA A 14 2.20 -47.56 27.42
CA ALA A 14 2.14 -46.26 26.75
C ALA A 14 2.37 -46.36 25.22
N ASN A 15 3.06 -47.40 24.75
CA ASN A 15 3.33 -47.61 23.33
C ASN A 15 2.05 -47.87 22.51
N VAL A 16 0.97 -48.30 23.15
CA VAL A 16 -0.32 -48.53 22.46
C VAL A 16 -0.82 -47.26 21.75
N ILE A 17 -0.51 -46.07 22.29
CA ILE A 17 -0.95 -44.78 21.73
C ILE A 17 -0.23 -44.46 20.40
N LEU A 18 1.05 -44.85 20.26
CA LEU A 18 1.91 -44.39 19.16
C LEU A 18 2.29 -45.51 18.17
N ASN A 19 2.59 -46.71 18.68
CA ASN A 19 3.07 -47.83 17.86
C ASN A 19 2.40 -49.17 18.20
N GLY A 20 1.24 -49.15 18.89
CA GLY A 20 0.34 -50.30 18.97
C GLY A 20 -0.42 -50.47 17.65
N ASN A 21 -0.29 -51.63 17.01
CA ASN A 21 -0.90 -51.93 15.70
C ASN A 21 -0.65 -50.82 14.65
N PRO A 22 0.61 -50.58 14.25
CA PRO A 22 0.97 -49.44 13.43
C PRO A 22 0.27 -49.47 12.06
N THR A 23 -0.42 -48.38 11.71
CA THR A 23 -1.14 -48.21 10.44
C THR A 23 -0.32 -47.45 9.37
N LYS A 24 0.78 -46.82 9.78
CA LYS A 24 1.67 -46.03 8.92
C LYS A 24 3.12 -46.40 9.20
N THR A 25 3.92 -46.51 8.14
CA THR A 25 5.38 -46.65 8.25
C THR A 25 6.06 -45.43 7.63
N PHE A 26 7.15 -44.98 8.25
CA PHE A 26 7.98 -43.90 7.72
C PHE A 26 8.99 -44.38 6.68
N PHE A 27 9.15 -45.70 6.53
CA PHE A 27 10.19 -46.31 5.70
C PHE A 27 9.67 -46.87 4.37
N LYS A 28 8.37 -46.73 4.09
CA LYS A 28 7.76 -47.08 2.80
C LYS A 28 6.67 -46.07 2.45
N VAL A 29 6.90 -45.29 1.39
CA VAL A 29 5.92 -44.32 0.89
C VAL A 29 5.06 -44.99 -0.18
N VAL A 30 3.74 -44.92 -0.02
CA VAL A 30 2.75 -45.25 -1.05
C VAL A 30 2.33 -43.94 -1.72
N TYR A 31 2.43 -43.86 -3.04
CA TYR A 31 1.93 -42.72 -3.82
C TYR A 31 0.66 -43.13 -4.58
N SER A 32 -0.24 -42.16 -4.79
CA SER A 32 -1.44 -42.35 -5.62
C SER A 32 -1.12 -42.00 -7.07
N LYS A 33 -1.62 -42.83 -8.01
CA LYS A 33 -1.58 -42.49 -9.44
C LYS A 33 -2.62 -41.39 -9.72
N TYR A 34 -2.24 -40.39 -10.50
CA TYR A 34 -3.10 -39.27 -10.90
C TYR A 34 -3.51 -39.42 -12.39
N THR A 35 -4.54 -38.69 -12.82
CA THR A 35 -4.98 -38.63 -14.22
C THR A 35 -3.98 -37.87 -15.07
N ASN A 36 -3.84 -38.22 -16.35
CA ASN A 36 -2.85 -37.54 -17.20
C ASN A 36 -3.38 -36.17 -17.64
N PHE A 37 -2.58 -35.12 -17.44
CA PHE A 37 -2.90 -33.76 -17.85
C PHE A 37 -1.66 -33.01 -18.36
N GLY A 38 -1.88 -31.97 -19.15
CA GLY A 38 -0.83 -31.09 -19.68
C GLY A 38 -1.11 -29.62 -19.36
N LEU A 39 -0.06 -28.84 -19.07
CA LEU A 39 -0.17 -27.41 -18.80
C LEU A 39 0.50 -26.60 -19.90
N GLN A 40 -0.18 -25.55 -20.38
CA GLN A 40 0.39 -24.61 -21.34
C GLN A 40 -0.04 -23.18 -21.04
N LYS A 41 0.87 -22.22 -21.21
CA LYS A 41 0.58 -20.79 -21.06
C LYS A 41 0.18 -20.19 -22.40
N PHE A 42 -0.85 -19.36 -22.38
CA PHE A 42 -1.31 -18.61 -23.54
C PHE A 42 -1.39 -17.12 -23.22
N ARG A 43 -0.98 -16.31 -24.21
CA ARG A 43 -1.17 -14.87 -24.21
C ARG A 43 -2.56 -14.54 -24.74
N LEU A 44 -3.30 -13.75 -23.98
CA LEU A 44 -4.61 -13.22 -24.32
C LEU A 44 -4.46 -11.71 -24.51
N ASP A 45 -4.52 -11.29 -25.76
CA ASP A 45 -4.41 -9.89 -26.15
C ASP A 45 -5.76 -9.18 -26.06
N TYR A 46 -5.73 -7.90 -25.71
CA TYR A 46 -6.91 -7.04 -25.73
C TYR A 46 -7.27 -6.65 -27.18
N GLU A 47 -8.57 -6.70 -27.50
CA GLU A 47 -9.15 -6.30 -28.78
C GLU A 47 -9.54 -4.81 -28.72
N GLY A 48 -8.57 -3.91 -28.90
CA GLY A 48 -8.80 -2.46 -28.87
C GLY A 48 -7.51 -1.65 -28.72
N SER A 49 -7.62 -0.33 -28.50
CA SER A 49 -6.47 0.50 -28.11
C SER A 49 -6.00 0.07 -26.72
N ARG A 50 -4.69 -0.12 -26.58
CA ARG A 50 -4.02 -0.53 -25.32
C ARG A 50 -3.45 0.68 -24.57
N ASP A 51 -3.85 1.88 -24.96
CA ASP A 51 -3.31 3.11 -24.40
C ASP A 51 -3.96 3.39 -23.05
N LEU A 52 -3.12 3.67 -22.06
CA LEU A 52 -3.57 4.11 -20.75
C LEU A 52 -3.94 5.59 -20.82
N ARG A 53 -5.11 5.92 -20.27
CA ARG A 53 -5.57 7.31 -20.18
C ARG A 53 -4.85 8.04 -19.05
N THR A 54 -4.59 9.33 -19.28
CA THR A 54 -3.77 10.15 -18.38
C THR A 54 -4.50 10.53 -17.09
N THR A 55 -5.74 10.99 -17.21
CA THR A 55 -6.54 11.57 -16.11
C THR A 55 -7.80 10.78 -15.77
N THR A 56 -8.19 9.80 -16.59
CA THR A 56 -9.37 8.95 -16.37
C THR A 56 -8.99 7.48 -16.36
N SER A 57 -9.78 6.64 -15.68
CA SER A 57 -9.55 5.20 -15.65
C SER A 57 -9.73 4.56 -17.03
N SER A 58 -8.97 3.50 -17.28
CA SER A 58 -8.99 2.73 -18.53
C SER A 58 -9.50 1.32 -18.29
N GLN A 59 -10.46 0.85 -19.10
CA GLN A 59 -11.09 -0.46 -18.91
C GLN A 59 -10.67 -1.43 -20.02
N PHE A 60 -10.19 -2.60 -19.63
CA PHE A 60 -9.74 -3.66 -20.53
C PHE A 60 -10.54 -4.95 -20.27
N THR A 61 -11.37 -5.33 -21.23
CA THR A 61 -12.14 -6.60 -21.17
C THR A 61 -11.48 -7.66 -22.03
N PHE A 62 -11.09 -8.76 -21.40
CA PHE A 62 -10.50 -9.90 -22.06
C PHE A 62 -11.48 -11.07 -22.12
N LYS A 63 -11.65 -11.63 -23.31
CA LYS A 63 -12.43 -12.85 -23.51
C LYS A 63 -11.51 -14.06 -23.38
N ILE A 64 -11.80 -14.93 -22.42
CA ILE A 64 -11.03 -16.15 -22.21
C ILE A 64 -11.38 -17.14 -23.30
N LYS A 65 -10.41 -17.43 -24.18
CA LYS A 65 -10.59 -18.35 -25.30
C LYS A 65 -10.54 -19.79 -24.80
N ARG A 66 -11.39 -20.65 -25.34
CA ARG A 66 -11.45 -22.08 -24.99
C ARG A 66 -10.32 -22.86 -25.69
N TYR A 67 -9.08 -22.57 -25.32
CA TYR A 67 -7.91 -23.31 -25.84
C TYR A 67 -7.74 -24.69 -25.21
N ALA A 68 -8.25 -24.89 -23.99
CA ALA A 68 -8.19 -26.14 -23.23
C ALA A 68 -9.42 -26.31 -22.33
N ASP A 69 -9.40 -27.34 -21.49
CA ASP A 69 -10.55 -27.77 -20.69
C ASP A 69 -10.70 -26.98 -19.37
N LEU A 70 -9.59 -26.64 -18.71
CA LEU A 70 -9.59 -25.85 -17.47
C LEU A 70 -8.69 -24.61 -17.57
N LEU A 71 -9.06 -23.57 -16.83
CA LEU A 71 -8.26 -22.36 -16.62
C LEU A 71 -7.70 -22.35 -15.19
N LEU A 72 -6.39 -22.10 -15.08
CA LEU A 72 -5.65 -22.02 -13.82
C LEU A 72 -5.13 -20.58 -13.63
N ASP A 73 -3.86 -20.45 -13.25
CA ASP A 73 -3.17 -19.19 -13.00
C ASP A 73 -3.39 -18.17 -14.11
N THR A 74 -3.79 -16.96 -13.74
CA THR A 74 -3.98 -15.85 -14.66
C THR A 74 -3.22 -14.63 -14.13
N TYR A 75 -2.45 -14.00 -15.02
CA TYR A 75 -1.63 -12.84 -14.71
C TYR A 75 -1.96 -11.72 -15.69
N LEU A 76 -2.18 -10.52 -15.15
CA LEU A 76 -2.18 -9.28 -15.91
C LEU A 76 -0.73 -8.86 -16.17
N VAL A 77 -0.40 -8.58 -17.41
CA VAL A 77 0.94 -8.17 -17.83
C VAL A 77 0.89 -6.74 -18.36
N VAL A 78 1.74 -5.89 -17.79
CA VAL A 78 1.84 -4.46 -18.14
C VAL A 78 3.31 -4.08 -18.21
N THR A 79 3.72 -3.34 -19.24
CA THR A 79 5.08 -2.84 -19.41
C THR A 79 5.18 -1.39 -18.97
N LEU A 80 6.07 -1.12 -18.02
CA LEU A 80 6.45 0.24 -17.63
C LEU A 80 7.46 0.80 -18.63
N PRO A 81 7.37 2.09 -19.00
CA PRO A 81 8.33 2.73 -19.88
C PRO A 81 9.65 3.01 -19.17
N ASP A 82 10.70 3.27 -19.95
CA ASP A 82 11.88 3.97 -19.45
C ASP A 82 11.50 5.39 -19.03
N ILE A 83 11.98 5.82 -17.88
CA ILE A 83 11.70 7.15 -17.32
C ILE A 83 13.00 7.94 -17.22
N TRP A 84 12.96 9.17 -17.72
CA TRP A 84 14.00 10.18 -17.55
C TRP A 84 13.46 11.28 -16.64
N SER A 85 14.01 11.42 -15.43
CA SER A 85 13.65 12.52 -14.53
C SER A 85 14.58 13.71 -14.77
N PRO A 86 14.13 14.79 -15.44
CA PRO A 86 14.97 15.94 -15.73
C PRO A 86 15.29 16.74 -14.46
N ILE A 87 16.23 17.68 -14.60
CA ILE A 87 16.52 18.71 -13.61
C ILE A 87 15.85 20.01 -14.04
N TYR A 88 15.06 20.60 -13.15
CA TYR A 88 14.40 21.88 -13.35
C TYR A 88 15.37 23.05 -13.14
N ASN A 89 15.24 24.08 -13.99
CA ASN A 89 16.15 25.21 -14.01
C ASN A 89 15.91 26.20 -12.85
N PRO A 90 16.96 26.94 -12.43
CA PRO A 90 16.82 28.00 -11.43
C PRO A 90 15.86 29.10 -11.86
N SER A 91 14.74 29.20 -11.17
CA SER A 91 13.72 30.25 -11.30
C SER A 91 13.44 30.93 -9.96
N GLN A 92 12.65 32.01 -9.96
CA GLN A 92 12.19 32.67 -8.73
C GLN A 92 11.46 31.70 -7.79
N GLU A 93 10.68 30.77 -8.34
CA GLU A 93 9.91 29.78 -7.57
C GLU A 93 10.83 28.77 -6.86
N THR A 94 11.93 28.39 -7.50
CA THR A 94 12.96 27.50 -6.92
C THR A 94 13.94 28.21 -5.98
N ASN A 95 13.75 29.50 -5.68
CA ASN A 95 14.73 30.35 -5.00
C ASN A 95 16.11 30.37 -5.72
N TYR A 96 16.10 30.38 -7.05
CA TYR A 96 17.28 30.37 -7.90
C TYR A 96 18.20 29.14 -7.70
N GLN A 97 17.62 27.97 -7.42
CA GLN A 97 18.34 26.70 -7.25
C GLN A 97 17.93 25.67 -8.31
N TRP A 98 18.84 24.75 -8.64
CA TRP A 98 18.52 23.60 -9.48
C TRP A 98 17.80 22.54 -8.64
N VAL A 99 16.69 22.01 -9.17
CA VAL A 99 15.84 21.06 -8.43
C VAL A 99 15.53 19.87 -9.32
N GLY A 100 15.74 18.65 -8.83
CA GLY A 100 15.32 17.43 -9.52
C GLY A 100 13.83 17.15 -9.29
N TYR A 101 13.12 16.66 -10.31
CA TYR A 101 11.76 16.14 -10.12
C TYR A 101 11.74 14.85 -9.28
N ASP A 102 12.87 14.15 -9.18
CA ASP A 102 13.06 12.89 -8.47
C ASP A 102 11.90 11.89 -8.69
N PHE A 103 11.53 11.64 -9.96
CA PHE A 103 10.39 10.78 -10.30
C PHE A 103 10.48 9.42 -9.60
N ARG A 104 9.38 8.94 -9.00
CA ARG A 104 9.30 7.58 -8.47
C ARG A 104 7.91 6.97 -8.70
N TRP A 105 7.87 5.68 -8.97
CA TRP A 105 6.61 4.94 -9.05
C TRP A 105 6.02 4.76 -7.65
N ILE A 106 4.69 4.67 -7.55
CA ILE A 106 4.05 4.37 -6.26
C ILE A 106 4.46 3.00 -5.73
N LYS A 107 4.40 2.83 -4.42
CA LYS A 107 4.61 1.51 -3.80
C LYS A 107 3.50 0.55 -4.21
N ASN A 108 3.88 -0.71 -4.40
CA ASN A 108 2.98 -1.76 -4.92
C ASN A 108 2.34 -1.39 -6.27
N ILE A 109 3.07 -0.70 -7.16
CA ILE A 109 2.57 -0.22 -8.46
C ILE A 109 1.73 -1.25 -9.21
N GLY A 110 2.17 -2.51 -9.30
CA GLY A 110 1.44 -3.53 -10.04
C GLY A 110 0.03 -3.79 -9.50
N ILE A 111 -0.13 -3.89 -8.18
CA ILE A 111 -1.46 -4.07 -7.58
C ILE A 111 -2.24 -2.76 -7.59
N GLN A 112 -1.60 -1.67 -7.17
CA GLN A 112 -2.26 -0.39 -6.96
C GLN A 112 -2.72 0.24 -8.28
N MET A 113 -2.09 -0.10 -9.40
CA MET A 113 -2.56 0.25 -10.74
C MET A 113 -3.95 -0.32 -11.05
N ILE A 114 -4.33 -1.45 -10.45
CA ILE A 114 -5.64 -2.07 -10.64
C ILE A 114 -6.66 -1.37 -9.74
N GLU A 115 -7.58 -0.64 -10.36
CA GLU A 115 -8.72 -0.07 -9.66
C GLU A 115 -9.73 -1.17 -9.30
N SER A 116 -10.08 -2.02 -10.27
CA SER A 116 -10.96 -3.16 -10.05
C SER A 116 -10.74 -4.29 -11.05
N VAL A 117 -11.05 -5.51 -10.62
CA VAL A 117 -11.16 -6.71 -11.46
C VAL A 117 -12.57 -7.26 -11.32
N GLU A 118 -13.22 -7.49 -12.46
CA GLU A 118 -14.55 -8.07 -12.56
C GLU A 118 -14.49 -9.36 -13.36
N ILE A 119 -15.06 -10.43 -12.82
CA ILE A 119 -15.09 -11.74 -13.45
C ILE A 119 -16.54 -12.07 -13.76
N ASN A 120 -16.86 -12.06 -15.05
CA ASN A 120 -18.20 -12.28 -15.54
C ASN A 120 -18.22 -13.56 -16.37
N CYS A 121 -19.22 -14.41 -16.15
CA CYS A 121 -19.51 -15.54 -17.02
C CYS A 121 -20.89 -15.31 -17.66
N GLY A 122 -20.91 -15.07 -18.98
CA GLY A 122 -22.12 -14.62 -19.66
C GLY A 122 -22.62 -13.30 -19.07
N SER A 123 -23.85 -13.27 -18.56
CA SER A 123 -24.47 -12.10 -17.93
C SER A 123 -24.26 -12.01 -16.41
N THR A 124 -23.65 -13.01 -15.78
CA THR A 124 -23.56 -13.12 -14.32
C THR A 124 -22.19 -12.68 -13.83
N LEU A 125 -22.16 -11.70 -12.92
CA LEU A 125 -20.98 -11.30 -12.16
C LEU A 125 -20.70 -12.32 -11.07
N ILE A 126 -19.54 -13.00 -11.15
CA ILE A 126 -19.12 -14.00 -10.17
C ILE A 126 -18.40 -13.33 -9.00
N GLN A 127 -17.45 -12.45 -9.32
CA GLN A 127 -16.61 -11.79 -8.32
C GLN A 127 -16.18 -10.41 -8.81
N LYS A 128 -16.18 -9.43 -7.90
CA LYS A 128 -15.61 -8.10 -8.09
C LYS A 128 -14.78 -7.71 -6.87
N TYR A 129 -13.53 -7.35 -7.10
CA TYR A 129 -12.62 -6.86 -6.06
C TYR A 129 -11.69 -5.79 -6.61
N THR A 130 -10.94 -5.14 -5.71
CA THR A 130 -10.07 -3.99 -6.02
C THR A 130 -8.61 -4.36 -5.84
N GLY A 131 -7.69 -3.57 -6.42
CA GLY A 131 -6.26 -3.72 -6.13
C GLY A 131 -5.97 -3.59 -4.64
N ASP A 132 -6.64 -2.69 -3.93
CA ASP A 132 -6.46 -2.53 -2.48
C ASP A 132 -6.77 -3.81 -1.69
N TYR A 133 -7.79 -4.56 -2.11
CA TYR A 133 -8.08 -5.87 -1.53
C TYR A 133 -6.96 -6.87 -1.81
N LEU A 134 -6.47 -6.93 -3.05
CA LEU A 134 -5.36 -7.83 -3.41
C LEU A 134 -4.10 -7.54 -2.58
N ALA A 135 -3.79 -6.25 -2.38
CA ALA A 135 -2.67 -5.83 -1.54
C ALA A 135 -2.88 -6.28 -0.09
N ALA A 136 -4.07 -6.07 0.48
CA ALA A 136 -4.41 -6.50 1.83
C ALA A 136 -4.33 -8.03 1.99
N MET A 137 -4.88 -8.78 1.03
CA MET A 137 -4.87 -10.23 1.02
C MET A 137 -3.44 -10.79 0.97
N ILE A 138 -2.59 -10.27 0.08
CA ILE A 138 -1.19 -10.71 -0.03
C ILE A 138 -0.41 -10.39 1.25
N GLU A 139 -0.61 -9.21 1.82
CA GLU A 139 0.00 -8.82 3.10
C GLU A 139 -0.39 -9.78 4.23
N ARG A 140 -1.65 -10.22 4.28
CA ARG A 140 -2.21 -11.11 5.30
C ARG A 140 -1.80 -12.57 5.12
N ASP A 141 -1.92 -13.10 3.92
CA ASP A 141 -1.90 -14.55 3.68
C ASP A 141 -0.53 -15.06 3.20
N PHE A 142 0.31 -14.22 2.60
CA PHE A 142 1.56 -14.68 1.99
C PHE A 142 2.71 -14.64 2.98
N ASN A 143 3.53 -15.70 2.96
CA ASN A 143 4.78 -15.75 3.70
C ASN A 143 5.84 -14.80 3.09
N ALA A 144 6.89 -14.49 3.86
CA ALA A 144 7.92 -13.53 3.44
C ALA A 144 8.63 -13.92 2.12
N THR A 145 8.85 -15.21 1.86
CA THR A 145 9.57 -15.67 0.66
C THR A 145 8.73 -15.55 -0.62
N LYS A 146 7.45 -15.91 -0.56
CA LYS A 146 6.51 -15.72 -1.67
C LYS A 146 6.19 -14.24 -1.87
N LYS A 147 6.09 -13.48 -0.79
CA LYS A 147 5.90 -12.02 -0.83
C LYS A 147 7.08 -11.30 -1.49
N ASP A 148 8.32 -11.70 -1.22
CA ASP A 148 9.49 -11.17 -1.93
C ASP A 148 9.42 -11.43 -3.45
N LEU A 149 9.13 -12.67 -3.84
CA LEU A 149 8.96 -13.01 -5.25
C LEU A 149 7.83 -12.20 -5.89
N PHE A 150 6.72 -12.06 -5.18
CA PHE A 150 5.59 -11.24 -5.60
C PHE A 150 5.99 -9.78 -5.82
N ASN A 151 6.72 -9.18 -4.89
CA ASN A 151 7.21 -7.80 -4.99
C ASN A 151 8.11 -7.61 -6.21
N ARG A 152 8.98 -8.59 -6.53
CA ARG A 152 9.83 -8.56 -7.73
C ARG A 152 9.05 -8.68 -9.03
N MET A 153 7.95 -9.45 -9.05
CA MET A 153 7.07 -9.62 -10.22
C MET A 153 6.15 -8.41 -10.44
N SER A 154 5.60 -7.84 -9.37
CA SER A 154 4.63 -6.72 -9.42
C SER A 154 5.27 -5.34 -9.39
N GLY A 155 6.60 -5.26 -9.25
CA GLY A 155 7.34 -3.99 -9.32
C GLY A 155 7.43 -3.23 -7.99
N ASN A 156 7.15 -3.86 -6.86
CA ASN A 156 7.37 -3.26 -5.55
C ASN A 156 8.83 -3.41 -5.10
N ILE A 157 9.76 -2.80 -5.84
CA ILE A 157 11.20 -2.86 -5.60
C ILE A 157 11.78 -1.44 -5.40
N PRO A 158 12.85 -1.29 -4.59
CA PRO A 158 13.53 -0.01 -4.39
C PRO A 158 13.91 0.70 -5.70
N GLU A 159 14.26 -0.06 -6.73
CA GLU A 159 14.63 0.47 -8.05
C GLU A 159 13.53 1.32 -8.70
N LEU A 160 12.26 1.04 -8.40
CA LEU A 160 11.11 1.74 -8.96
C LEU A 160 10.51 2.76 -7.99
N ASN A 161 10.42 2.42 -6.70
CA ASN A 161 9.74 3.24 -5.69
C ASN A 161 10.68 4.14 -4.86
N ASP A 162 11.98 3.85 -4.81
CA ASP A 162 13.00 4.68 -4.15
C ASP A 162 14.35 4.65 -4.92
N PRO A 163 14.40 5.22 -6.14
CA PRO A 163 15.62 5.20 -6.97
C PRO A 163 16.83 5.88 -6.34
N ALA A 164 16.61 6.77 -5.36
CA ALA A 164 17.65 7.53 -4.66
C ALA A 164 18.49 6.66 -3.71
N ASN A 165 17.92 5.55 -3.23
CA ASN A 165 18.57 4.59 -2.34
C ASN A 165 18.77 3.21 -2.99
N ALA A 166 18.44 3.06 -4.28
CA ALA A 166 18.66 1.85 -5.04
C ALA A 166 20.12 1.68 -5.49
N PHE A 167 20.52 0.44 -5.78
CA PHE A 167 21.86 0.10 -6.31
C PHE A 167 23.06 0.60 -5.47
N GLY A 168 22.89 0.70 -4.16
CA GLY A 168 23.95 1.16 -3.23
C GLY A 168 24.11 2.68 -3.15
N ARG A 169 23.19 3.45 -3.75
CA ARG A 169 23.10 4.90 -3.58
C ARG A 169 22.57 5.23 -2.19
N VAL A 170 22.94 6.40 -1.67
CA VAL A 170 22.46 6.91 -0.38
C VAL A 170 21.99 8.35 -0.59
N ASN A 171 20.68 8.55 -0.69
CA ASN A 171 20.05 9.83 -1.02
C ASN A 171 20.61 10.50 -2.29
N MET A 172 20.96 9.71 -3.30
CA MET A 172 21.48 10.20 -4.59
C MET A 172 20.54 9.76 -5.71
N TYR A 173 19.59 10.62 -6.07
CA TYR A 173 18.65 10.32 -7.15
C TYR A 173 19.35 10.39 -8.53
N PRO A 174 19.14 9.39 -9.43
CA PRO A 174 19.72 9.36 -10.77
C PRO A 174 19.00 10.32 -11.73
N ASN A 175 19.21 11.63 -11.59
CA ASN A 175 18.60 12.62 -12.47
C ASN A 175 19.16 12.51 -13.91
N ALA A 176 18.28 12.59 -14.90
CA ALA A 176 18.63 12.66 -16.31
C ALA A 176 19.02 14.10 -16.67
N PHE A 177 20.12 14.26 -17.42
CA PHE A 177 20.59 15.56 -17.87
C PHE A 177 20.94 15.49 -19.36
N TYR A 178 20.81 16.62 -20.05
CA TYR A 178 21.11 16.70 -21.47
C TYR A 178 22.57 16.34 -21.76
N THR A 179 22.79 15.55 -22.81
CA THR A 179 24.12 15.16 -23.28
C THR A 179 24.22 15.41 -24.78
N ASN A 180 25.37 15.92 -25.24
CA ASN A 180 25.64 16.18 -26.66
C ASN A 180 25.98 14.90 -27.45
N THR A 181 25.81 13.72 -26.85
CA THR A 181 26.17 12.44 -27.46
C THR A 181 24.99 11.81 -28.19
N SER A 182 25.25 11.12 -29.30
CA SER A 182 24.23 10.40 -30.08
C SER A 182 23.53 9.27 -29.32
N ALA A 183 24.05 8.85 -28.16
CA ALA A 183 23.54 7.74 -27.36
C ALA A 183 22.41 8.13 -26.38
N SER A 184 22.00 9.41 -26.34
CA SER A 184 20.99 9.93 -25.41
C SER A 184 21.38 9.75 -23.93
N SER A 185 20.72 10.47 -23.00
CA SER A 185 20.94 10.27 -21.56
C SER A 185 20.47 8.90 -21.09
N GLU A 186 21.19 8.29 -20.15
CA GLU A 186 20.72 7.10 -19.43
C GLU A 186 19.39 7.42 -18.71
N PRO A 187 18.39 6.52 -18.73
CA PRO A 187 17.16 6.67 -17.97
C PRO A 187 17.40 6.62 -16.47
N SER A 188 16.65 7.45 -15.74
CA SER A 188 16.61 7.46 -14.27
C SER A 188 16.06 6.14 -13.73
N ILE A 189 15.02 5.61 -14.39
CA ILE A 189 14.40 4.32 -14.09
C ILE A 189 14.23 3.56 -15.40
N ARG A 190 14.78 2.35 -15.49
CA ARG A 190 14.57 1.49 -16.66
C ARG A 190 13.19 0.85 -16.65
N GLY A 191 12.60 0.76 -17.83
CA GLY A 191 11.33 0.11 -18.09
C GLY A 191 11.38 -1.37 -17.75
N LYS A 192 10.24 -1.90 -17.33
CA LYS A 192 10.11 -3.29 -16.88
C LYS A 192 8.71 -3.81 -17.13
N THR A 193 8.62 -5.06 -17.58
CA THR A 193 7.36 -5.79 -17.66
C THR A 193 6.99 -6.36 -16.30
N LEU A 194 5.81 -6.00 -15.82
CA LEU A 194 5.21 -6.47 -14.59
C LEU A 194 4.31 -7.68 -14.87
N TYR A 195 4.33 -8.66 -13.97
CA TYR A 195 3.45 -9.82 -13.99
C TYR A 195 2.62 -9.84 -12.71
N ILE A 196 1.36 -9.43 -12.81
CA ILE A 196 0.48 -9.18 -11.68
C ILE A 196 -0.55 -10.30 -11.62
N PRO A 197 -0.50 -11.22 -10.64
CA PRO A 197 -1.52 -12.25 -10.50
C PRO A 197 -2.83 -11.63 -10.04
N ILE A 198 -3.94 -12.11 -10.59
CA ILE A 198 -5.28 -11.63 -10.20
C ILE A 198 -5.79 -12.28 -8.90
N ASN A 199 -5.14 -13.34 -8.41
CA ASN A 199 -5.43 -14.03 -7.13
C ASN A 199 -6.94 -14.29 -6.88
N THR A 200 -7.63 -14.81 -7.89
CA THR A 200 -9.01 -15.31 -7.76
C THR A 200 -9.03 -16.70 -7.14
N TRP A 201 -10.21 -17.18 -6.76
CA TRP A 201 -10.40 -18.52 -6.19
C TRP A 201 -9.77 -19.65 -7.04
N PHE A 202 -9.83 -19.56 -8.37
CA PHE A 202 -9.30 -20.59 -9.27
C PHE A 202 -7.80 -20.47 -9.56
N THR A 203 -7.17 -19.36 -9.18
CA THR A 203 -5.70 -19.15 -9.31
C THR A 203 -4.94 -19.49 -8.03
N LEU A 204 -5.63 -19.53 -6.88
CA LEU A 204 -4.99 -19.78 -5.59
C LEU A 204 -4.83 -21.29 -5.31
N ASP A 205 -5.78 -22.09 -5.79
CA ASP A 205 -5.79 -23.53 -5.62
C ASP A 205 -6.11 -24.23 -6.94
N SER A 206 -5.20 -25.10 -7.39
CA SER A 206 -5.38 -25.89 -8.62
C SER A 206 -6.57 -26.85 -8.57
N ARG A 207 -7.05 -27.21 -7.36
CA ARG A 207 -8.26 -28.04 -7.18
C ARG A 207 -9.54 -27.30 -7.56
N CYS A 208 -9.50 -25.96 -7.58
CA CYS A 208 -10.62 -25.09 -7.90
C CYS A 208 -10.48 -24.45 -9.28
N ALA A 209 -9.70 -25.08 -10.17
CA ALA A 209 -9.52 -24.63 -11.54
C ALA A 209 -10.87 -24.38 -12.22
N PHE A 210 -10.95 -23.32 -13.01
CA PHE A 210 -12.20 -22.91 -13.62
C PHE A 210 -12.51 -23.81 -14.83
N PRO A 211 -13.64 -24.55 -14.85
CA PRO A 211 -13.92 -25.52 -15.90
C PRO A 211 -14.50 -24.86 -17.15
N LEU A 212 -13.64 -24.58 -18.14
CA LEU A 212 -14.05 -24.01 -19.43
C LEU A 212 -14.88 -24.99 -20.25
N ILE A 213 -14.60 -26.30 -20.14
CA ILE A 213 -15.33 -27.35 -20.85
C ILE A 213 -16.80 -27.45 -20.43
N SER A 214 -17.11 -27.12 -19.18
CA SER A 214 -18.48 -27.15 -18.63
C SER A 214 -19.29 -25.91 -19.03
N LEU A 215 -18.70 -24.96 -19.78
CA LEU A 215 -19.39 -23.80 -20.34
C LEU A 215 -19.60 -24.02 -21.82
N GLN A 216 -20.83 -24.33 -22.24
CA GLN A 216 -21.16 -24.44 -23.66
C GLN A 216 -21.66 -23.12 -24.21
N TYR A 217 -22.58 -22.48 -23.49
CA TYR A 217 -23.34 -21.30 -23.96
C TYR A 217 -22.82 -19.96 -23.43
N ASN A 218 -21.96 -19.97 -22.40
CA ASN A 218 -21.42 -18.77 -21.79
C ASN A 218 -19.91 -18.65 -22.02
N GLU A 219 -19.44 -17.42 -22.12
CA GLU A 219 -18.02 -17.11 -22.20
C GLU A 219 -17.57 -16.47 -20.88
N LEU A 220 -16.38 -16.86 -20.43
CA LEU A 220 -15.72 -16.21 -19.30
C LEU A 220 -15.04 -14.93 -19.81
N THR A 221 -15.36 -13.82 -19.18
CA THR A 221 -14.75 -12.52 -19.44
C THR A 221 -14.17 -11.96 -18.17
N ILE A 222 -12.94 -11.46 -18.27
CA ILE A 222 -12.26 -10.79 -17.16
C ILE A 222 -12.07 -9.34 -17.58
N THR A 223 -12.69 -8.43 -16.85
CA THR A 223 -12.58 -7.00 -17.08
C THR A 223 -11.70 -6.39 -16.00
N VAL A 224 -10.61 -5.74 -16.41
CA VAL A 224 -9.68 -5.04 -15.52
C VAL A 224 -9.81 -3.55 -15.77
N THR A 225 -10.07 -2.79 -14.71
CA THR A 225 -10.05 -1.33 -14.74
C THR A 225 -8.74 -0.86 -14.14
N ILE A 226 -7.95 -0.12 -14.93
CA ILE A 226 -6.66 0.44 -14.54
C ILE A 226 -6.84 1.93 -14.18
N ARG A 227 -6.19 2.34 -13.09
CA ARG A 227 -6.13 3.73 -12.62
C ARG A 227 -5.50 4.66 -13.65
N PRO A 228 -5.87 5.96 -13.65
CA PRO A 228 -5.23 6.93 -14.51
C PRO A 228 -3.73 7.04 -14.22
N ILE A 229 -2.95 7.36 -15.24
CA ILE A 229 -1.50 7.54 -15.15
C ILE A 229 -1.08 8.49 -14.02
N GLN A 230 -1.81 9.60 -13.83
CA GLN A 230 -1.51 10.59 -12.80
C GLN A 230 -1.50 10.01 -11.38
N GLU A 231 -2.17 8.87 -11.15
CA GLU A 231 -2.23 8.20 -9.84
C GLU A 231 -1.10 7.19 -9.61
N LEU A 232 -0.28 6.91 -10.63
CA LEU A 232 0.69 5.81 -10.63
C LEU A 232 2.11 6.21 -10.22
N PHE A 233 2.41 7.51 -10.14
CA PHE A 233 3.75 7.98 -9.79
C PHE A 233 3.71 9.27 -8.98
N GLN A 234 4.84 9.60 -8.38
CA GLN A 234 5.05 10.81 -7.60
C GLN A 234 6.23 11.59 -8.16
N VAL A 235 6.14 12.91 -8.09
CA VAL A 235 7.23 13.83 -8.44
C VAL A 235 7.34 14.89 -7.36
N ARG A 236 8.53 15.46 -7.21
CA ARG A 236 8.72 16.63 -6.35
C ARG A 236 8.08 17.84 -6.98
N ASP A 237 7.36 18.61 -6.17
CA ASP A 237 6.90 19.92 -6.56
C ASP A 237 8.10 20.87 -6.63
N VAL A 238 8.60 21.10 -7.84
CA VAL A 238 9.74 21.99 -8.08
C VAL A 238 9.42 23.46 -7.83
N THR A 239 8.15 23.83 -7.67
CA THR A 239 7.71 25.22 -7.48
C THR A 239 7.54 25.59 -6.00
N ASP A 240 7.47 24.61 -5.10
CA ASP A 240 7.28 24.83 -3.67
C ASP A 240 8.60 24.73 -2.87
N PHE A 241 9.38 25.81 -2.91
CA PHE A 241 10.59 25.94 -2.10
C PHE A 241 10.30 26.01 -0.59
N VAL A 242 9.17 26.61 -0.19
CA VAL A 242 8.84 26.86 1.23
C VAL A 242 8.69 25.55 2.00
N ASN A 243 8.08 24.55 1.37
CA ASN A 243 7.88 23.22 1.96
C ASN A 243 8.97 22.21 1.54
N SER A 244 10.14 22.68 1.08
CA SER A 244 11.29 21.83 0.72
C SER A 244 11.03 20.84 -0.44
N PHE A 245 10.25 21.25 -1.44
CA PHE A 245 9.92 20.47 -2.64
C PHE A 245 9.29 19.10 -2.29
N PRO A 246 8.06 19.07 -1.74
CA PRO A 246 7.40 17.84 -1.32
C PRO A 246 7.03 16.93 -2.51
N TYR A 247 6.84 15.64 -2.27
CA TYR A 247 6.35 14.70 -3.27
C TYR A 247 4.84 14.81 -3.44
N ILE A 248 4.38 15.12 -4.65
CA ILE A 248 2.96 15.32 -4.95
C ILE A 248 2.49 14.40 -6.08
N GLN A 249 1.18 14.26 -6.18
CA GLN A 249 0.53 13.81 -7.40
C GLN A 249 0.75 14.86 -8.50
N PRO A 250 1.24 14.47 -9.69
CA PRO A 250 1.38 15.38 -10.81
C PRO A 250 0.01 15.84 -11.32
N ASP A 251 -0.15 17.15 -11.55
CA ASP A 251 -1.31 17.71 -12.23
C ASP A 251 -0.97 17.96 -13.71
N PHE A 252 -1.59 17.21 -14.61
CA PHE A 252 -1.42 17.36 -16.05
C PHE A 252 -2.10 18.61 -16.64
N ASN A 253 -2.79 19.43 -15.86
CA ASN A 253 -3.17 20.77 -16.27
C ASN A 253 -2.01 21.76 -16.18
N ASN A 254 -1.00 21.46 -15.37
CA ASN A 254 0.21 22.28 -15.24
C ASN A 254 1.28 21.83 -16.26
N GLU A 255 1.83 22.77 -17.02
CA GLU A 255 2.87 22.51 -18.02
C GLU A 255 4.17 21.95 -17.42
N VAL A 256 4.40 22.21 -16.12
CA VAL A 256 5.58 21.75 -15.38
C VAL A 256 5.58 20.23 -15.16
N PHE A 257 4.41 19.59 -15.08
CA PHE A 257 4.27 18.16 -14.73
C PHE A 257 3.81 17.28 -15.89
N GLN A 258 3.81 17.80 -17.11
CA GLN A 258 3.38 17.05 -18.29
C GLN A 258 4.19 15.78 -18.53
N MET A 259 3.52 14.69 -18.89
CA MET A 259 4.15 13.36 -18.94
C MET A 259 5.25 13.23 -19.99
N TYR A 260 5.17 13.97 -21.10
CA TYR A 260 6.21 13.94 -22.13
C TYR A 260 7.60 14.34 -21.61
N ARG A 261 7.69 15.09 -20.50
CA ARG A 261 8.97 15.45 -19.88
C ARG A 261 9.73 14.24 -19.34
N PHE A 262 8.99 13.17 -19.01
CA PHE A 262 9.53 11.97 -18.36
C PHE A 262 9.71 10.79 -19.32
N LEU A 263 9.08 10.82 -20.50
CA LEU A 263 9.08 9.73 -21.49
C LEU A 263 10.20 9.84 -22.54
N GLN A 264 11.03 10.87 -22.47
CA GLN A 264 12.15 11.07 -23.37
C GLN A 264 13.30 11.76 -22.65
N THR A 265 14.49 11.68 -23.24
CA THR A 265 15.65 12.37 -22.71
C THR A 265 15.47 13.89 -22.71
N PRO A 266 16.01 14.59 -21.70
CA PRO A 266 16.02 16.05 -21.70
C PRO A 266 16.65 16.56 -23.01
N PRO A 267 15.95 17.38 -23.81
CA PRO A 267 16.41 17.79 -25.14
C PRO A 267 17.42 18.95 -25.11
N ASP A 268 17.49 19.69 -24.01
CA ASP A 268 18.42 20.82 -23.80
C ASP A 268 18.83 20.90 -22.31
N VAL A 269 19.90 21.63 -22.01
CA VAL A 269 20.36 22.04 -20.67
C VAL A 269 19.33 22.96 -19.98
N ARG A 270 18.64 23.80 -20.76
CA ARG A 270 17.60 24.71 -20.24
C ARG A 270 16.24 24.33 -20.82
N ILE A 271 15.34 23.91 -19.93
CA ILE A 271 14.00 23.40 -20.26
C ILE A 271 12.87 24.27 -19.68
N ASP A 272 13.20 25.53 -19.36
CA ASP A 272 12.29 26.50 -18.74
C ASP A 272 11.69 27.51 -19.73
N THR A 273 10.47 27.95 -19.43
CA THR A 273 9.70 28.92 -20.22
C THR A 273 10.31 30.32 -20.24
N ASN A 274 11.18 30.67 -19.29
CA ASN A 274 11.78 32.00 -19.22
C ASN A 274 12.87 32.20 -20.28
N TYR A 275 13.42 31.11 -20.81
CA TYR A 275 14.51 31.16 -21.78
C TYR A 275 14.01 30.88 -23.21
N GLN A 276 13.15 29.87 -23.39
CA GLN A 276 12.54 29.53 -24.68
C GLN A 276 11.14 28.95 -24.49
N THR A 277 10.29 29.00 -25.52
CA THR A 277 8.98 28.36 -25.46
C THR A 277 9.16 26.85 -25.32
N ILE A 278 8.41 26.20 -24.41
CA ILE A 278 8.47 24.73 -24.23
C ILE A 278 8.21 23.97 -25.55
N SER A 279 7.42 24.56 -26.45
CA SER A 279 7.14 24.00 -27.78
C SER A 279 8.35 23.94 -28.71
N ASP A 280 9.34 24.79 -28.50
CA ASP A 280 10.57 24.82 -29.31
C ASP A 280 11.62 23.85 -28.74
N VAL A 281 11.52 23.54 -27.44
CA VAL A 281 12.44 22.65 -26.71
C VAL A 281 12.02 21.18 -26.81
N TYR A 282 10.73 20.88 -26.63
CA TYR A 282 10.19 19.52 -26.72
C TYR A 282 9.47 19.32 -28.06
N GLU A 283 10.17 18.72 -29.05
CA GLU A 283 9.60 18.39 -30.36
C GLU A 283 8.48 17.35 -30.27
N ASN A 284 8.69 16.29 -29.48
CA ASN A 284 7.69 15.26 -29.22
C ASN A 284 7.01 15.49 -27.86
N LYS A 285 5.68 15.66 -27.88
CA LYS A 285 4.85 15.89 -26.69
C LYS A 285 3.87 14.74 -26.43
N THR A 286 4.23 13.52 -26.79
CA THR A 286 3.38 12.35 -26.50
C THR A 286 3.17 12.18 -24.99
N MET A 287 1.92 12.04 -24.59
CA MET A 287 1.55 11.66 -23.22
C MET A 287 1.26 10.17 -23.08
N VAL A 288 1.29 9.44 -24.20
CA VAL A 288 1.00 8.01 -24.26
C VAL A 288 2.32 7.26 -24.14
N TRP A 289 2.38 6.28 -23.22
CA TRP A 289 3.41 5.24 -23.25
C TRP A 289 2.80 3.90 -23.65
N ASN A 290 3.58 3.09 -24.36
CA ASN A 290 3.14 1.77 -24.80
C ASN A 290 3.21 0.78 -23.62
N ALA A 291 2.06 0.53 -23.00
CA ALA A 291 1.94 -0.34 -21.84
C ALA A 291 1.84 -1.84 -22.19
N ASP A 292 1.62 -2.21 -23.47
CA ASP A 292 1.33 -3.57 -23.95
C ASP A 292 0.46 -4.41 -22.98
N VAL A 293 -0.71 -3.89 -22.61
CA VAL A 293 -1.60 -4.55 -21.63
C VAL A 293 -2.15 -5.85 -22.24
N HIS A 294 -1.81 -6.98 -21.62
CA HIS A 294 -2.31 -8.30 -22.01
C HIS A 294 -2.46 -9.21 -20.79
N MET A 295 -3.14 -10.34 -20.94
CA MET A 295 -3.18 -11.39 -19.92
C MET A 295 -2.36 -12.59 -20.34
N MET A 296 -1.68 -13.21 -19.37
CA MET A 296 -1.02 -14.51 -19.52
C MET A 296 -1.75 -15.50 -18.62
N ALA A 297 -2.33 -16.54 -19.21
CA ALA A 297 -3.08 -17.54 -18.46
C ALA A 297 -2.53 -18.95 -18.71
N THR A 298 -2.49 -19.77 -17.66
CA THR A 298 -2.17 -21.20 -17.71
C THR A 298 -3.45 -21.99 -17.94
N TYR A 299 -3.45 -22.82 -18.97
CA TYR A 299 -4.53 -23.72 -19.34
C TYR A 299 -4.14 -25.16 -19.04
N CYS A 300 -5.10 -25.95 -18.58
CA CYS A 300 -4.94 -27.39 -18.35
C CYS A 300 -5.70 -28.19 -19.40
N PHE A 301 -5.00 -29.09 -20.06
CA PHE A 301 -5.55 -30.09 -20.97
C PHE A 301 -5.74 -31.39 -20.21
N LEU A 302 -6.98 -31.88 -20.16
CA LEU A 302 -7.32 -33.13 -19.52
C LEU A 302 -7.25 -34.28 -20.54
N SER A 303 -7.15 -35.50 -20.03
CA SER A 303 -7.35 -36.68 -20.87
C SER A 303 -8.79 -36.73 -21.40
N ASN A 304 -9.00 -37.33 -22.58
CA ASN A 304 -10.33 -37.37 -23.21
C ASN A 304 -11.43 -37.96 -22.30
N GLU A 305 -11.10 -38.99 -21.52
CA GLU A 305 -12.04 -39.64 -20.60
C GLU A 305 -12.45 -38.70 -19.46
N GLU A 306 -11.47 -38.00 -18.86
CA GLU A 306 -11.71 -37.05 -17.78
C GLU A 306 -12.43 -35.79 -18.28
N ALA A 307 -12.04 -35.27 -19.44
CA ALA A 307 -12.72 -34.15 -20.08
C ALA A 307 -14.21 -34.44 -20.32
N GLN A 308 -14.55 -35.64 -20.81
CA GLN A 308 -15.94 -36.06 -21.00
C GLN A 308 -16.70 -36.14 -19.68
N LEU A 309 -16.06 -36.63 -18.61
CA LEU A 309 -16.65 -36.70 -17.28
C LEU A 309 -16.90 -35.29 -16.71
N PHE A 310 -15.92 -34.39 -16.78
CA PHE A 310 -16.06 -32.99 -16.36
C PHE A 310 -17.13 -32.22 -17.14
N ALA A 311 -17.34 -32.55 -18.41
CA ALA A 311 -18.39 -31.96 -19.23
C ALA A 311 -19.79 -32.50 -18.91
N ALA A 312 -19.88 -33.75 -18.46
CA ALA A 312 -21.15 -34.43 -18.17
C ALA A 312 -21.64 -34.19 -16.74
N GLU A 313 -20.73 -34.06 -15.78
CA GLU A 313 -21.05 -33.89 -14.35
C GLU A 313 -21.13 -32.42 -13.95
N ASP A 314 -22.06 -32.11 -13.05
CA ASP A 314 -22.22 -30.79 -12.45
C ASP A 314 -21.02 -30.46 -11.55
N GLN A 315 -20.39 -29.31 -11.77
CA GLN A 315 -19.27 -28.84 -10.95
C GLN A 315 -19.75 -27.79 -9.95
N ILE A 316 -19.41 -27.96 -8.68
CA ILE A 316 -19.82 -27.06 -7.60
C ILE A 316 -18.58 -26.66 -6.79
N TYR A 317 -18.29 -25.36 -6.76
CA TYR A 317 -17.18 -24.80 -6.00
C TYR A 317 -17.69 -23.88 -4.90
N LEU A 318 -17.04 -23.95 -3.75
CA LEU A 318 -17.20 -23.00 -2.67
C LEU A 318 -16.18 -21.88 -2.88
N ILE A 319 -16.66 -20.66 -3.08
CA ILE A 319 -15.82 -19.50 -3.34
C ILE A 319 -15.99 -18.43 -2.25
N LYS A 320 -14.97 -17.58 -2.09
CA LYS A 320 -15.06 -16.38 -1.25
C LYS A 320 -15.35 -15.17 -2.14
N ASP A 321 -16.55 -14.62 -2.05
CA ASP A 321 -16.87 -13.33 -2.67
C ASP A 321 -16.45 -12.18 -1.75
N VAL A 322 -16.04 -11.06 -2.34
CA VAL A 322 -15.41 -9.94 -1.64
C VAL A 322 -16.28 -8.70 -1.80
N PHE A 323 -16.62 -8.07 -0.67
CA PHE A 323 -17.36 -6.81 -0.61
C PHE A 323 -16.47 -5.72 -0.03
N ARG A 324 -16.51 -4.53 -0.64
CA ARG A 324 -15.75 -3.35 -0.21
C ARG A 324 -16.73 -2.30 0.30
N TYR A 325 -16.48 -1.81 1.51
CA TYR A 325 -17.18 -0.71 2.15
C TYR A 325 -16.22 0.47 2.32
N GLN A 326 -16.73 1.67 2.09
CA GLN A 326 -15.94 2.90 2.21
C GLN A 326 -16.73 3.90 3.06
N PHE A 327 -16.10 4.34 4.15
CA PHE A 327 -16.63 5.37 5.04
C PHE A 327 -15.67 6.55 5.03
N LEU A 328 -16.18 7.73 4.71
CA LEU A 328 -15.39 8.94 4.55
C LEU A 328 -15.41 9.79 5.81
N ASN A 329 -14.33 10.55 6.04
CA ASN A 329 -14.30 11.65 7.00
C ASN A 329 -14.59 11.24 8.46
N ILE A 330 -14.01 10.13 8.91
CA ILE A 330 -14.06 9.64 10.28
C ILE A 330 -13.01 10.37 11.13
N THR A 331 -13.44 10.91 12.27
CA THR A 331 -12.55 11.52 13.27
C THR A 331 -13.10 11.33 14.68
N GLY A 332 -12.24 11.06 15.65
CA GLY A 332 -12.62 10.85 17.04
C GLY A 332 -13.37 9.55 17.27
N SER A 333 -14.36 9.58 18.17
CA SER A 333 -15.25 8.45 18.46
C SER A 333 -16.45 8.49 17.51
N SER A 334 -16.64 7.42 16.74
CA SER A 334 -17.70 7.31 15.74
C SER A 334 -18.23 5.89 15.66
N ARG A 335 -19.48 5.74 15.21
CA ARG A 335 -20.08 4.44 14.90
C ARG A 335 -20.42 4.40 13.43
N VAL A 336 -19.91 3.38 12.73
CA VAL A 336 -20.19 3.16 11.31
C VAL A 336 -21.03 1.91 11.14
N LYS A 337 -22.10 2.02 10.35
CA LYS A 337 -23.01 0.91 10.08
C LYS A 337 -22.62 0.21 8.80
N LEU A 338 -22.49 -1.11 8.84
CA LEU A 338 -22.29 -1.93 7.64
C LEU A 338 -23.64 -2.19 6.97
N GLU A 339 -23.95 -1.38 5.95
CA GLU A 339 -25.17 -1.57 5.15
C GLU A 339 -25.03 -2.81 4.27
N ASN A 340 -26.07 -3.64 4.18
CA ASN A 340 -26.11 -4.82 3.30
C ASN A 340 -25.00 -5.87 3.58
N SER A 341 -24.53 -5.98 4.83
CA SER A 341 -23.75 -7.15 5.26
C SER A 341 -24.67 -8.35 5.44
N MET A 342 -24.50 -9.38 4.60
CA MET A 342 -25.38 -10.56 4.52
C MET A 342 -24.58 -11.81 4.19
N GLY A 343 -25.15 -12.99 4.44
CA GLY A 343 -24.53 -14.27 4.09
C GLY A 343 -23.52 -14.76 5.11
N MET A 344 -22.72 -15.75 4.71
CA MET A 344 -21.75 -16.43 5.56
C MET A 344 -20.40 -15.74 5.49
N VAL A 345 -20.10 -14.88 6.46
CA VAL A 345 -18.88 -14.07 6.51
C VAL A 345 -17.76 -14.81 7.22
N SER A 346 -16.58 -14.90 6.58
CA SER A 346 -15.41 -15.56 7.15
C SER A 346 -14.51 -14.62 7.93
N ASN A 347 -14.28 -13.41 7.42
CA ASN A 347 -13.41 -12.41 8.04
C ASN A 347 -13.68 -11.01 7.51
N TRP A 348 -13.17 -10.04 8.26
CA TRP A 348 -13.06 -8.64 7.87
C TRP A 348 -11.60 -8.21 7.86
N MET A 349 -11.24 -7.41 6.87
CA MET A 349 -9.98 -6.68 6.83
C MET A 349 -10.30 -5.21 6.63
N TRP A 350 -9.61 -4.33 7.34
CA TRP A 350 -9.79 -2.90 7.11
C TRP A 350 -8.52 -2.13 7.39
N TYR A 351 -8.45 -0.94 6.82
CA TYR A 351 -7.41 0.02 7.14
C TYR A 351 -8.01 1.42 7.16
N LEU A 352 -7.31 2.34 7.81
CA LEU A 352 -7.63 3.76 7.72
C LEU A 352 -6.54 4.49 6.95
N GLN A 353 -6.94 5.51 6.21
CA GLN A 353 -6.05 6.39 5.46
C GLN A 353 -6.46 7.83 5.66
N ARG A 354 -5.50 8.75 5.51
CA ARG A 354 -5.83 10.18 5.44
C ARG A 354 -6.65 10.47 4.18
N ASN A 355 -7.55 11.43 4.26
CA ASN A 355 -8.34 11.89 3.12
C ASN A 355 -7.50 12.59 2.03
N ASP A 356 -6.33 13.12 2.40
CA ASP A 356 -5.37 13.81 1.51
C ASP A 356 -4.39 12.87 0.78
N VAL A 357 -4.56 11.55 0.88
CA VAL A 357 -3.68 10.55 0.26
C VAL A 357 -3.65 10.68 -1.27
N ASN A 358 -4.77 11.03 -1.89
CA ASN A 358 -4.89 11.21 -3.33
C ASN A 358 -3.97 12.31 -3.87
N MET A 359 -3.82 13.42 -3.14
CA MET A 359 -2.95 14.54 -3.54
C MET A 359 -1.46 14.17 -3.61
N ARG A 360 -1.09 13.01 -3.06
CA ARG A 360 0.30 12.56 -2.92
C ARG A 360 0.52 11.15 -3.47
N ASN A 361 -0.51 10.50 -4.01
CA ASN A 361 -0.47 9.11 -4.50
C ASN A 361 0.11 8.09 -3.49
N GLU A 362 -0.11 8.30 -2.19
CA GLU A 362 0.37 7.40 -1.12
C GLU A 362 -0.64 6.28 -0.81
N TRP A 363 -1.14 5.59 -1.85
CA TRP A 363 -2.21 4.58 -1.74
C TRP A 363 -1.89 3.41 -0.81
N SER A 364 -0.59 3.10 -0.62
CA SER A 364 -0.14 2.03 0.27
C SER A 364 0.12 2.50 1.71
N ASN A 365 0.02 3.79 2.02
CA ASN A 365 0.27 4.31 3.35
C ASN A 365 -1.00 4.21 4.22
N TYR A 366 -0.95 3.43 5.29
CA TYR A 366 -2.05 3.23 6.26
C TYR A 366 -1.75 3.87 7.62
N THR A 367 -0.80 4.81 7.64
CA THR A 367 -0.38 5.53 8.84
C THR A 367 -0.87 6.98 8.80
N ASN A 368 -0.84 7.62 9.96
CA ASN A 368 -1.18 9.02 10.10
C ASN A 368 -0.09 9.96 9.55
N TRP A 369 1.12 9.45 9.32
CA TRP A 369 2.18 10.25 8.72
C TRP A 369 1.85 10.54 7.25
N PRO A 370 2.13 11.75 6.76
CA PRO A 370 2.00 12.04 5.34
C PRO A 370 2.78 11.02 4.50
N TYR A 371 4.07 10.86 4.77
CA TYR A 371 4.94 9.90 4.09
C TYR A 371 5.44 8.86 5.10
N GLU A 372 6.06 7.77 4.66
CA GLU A 372 6.58 6.72 5.56
C GLU A 372 7.76 7.15 6.45
N ASN A 373 8.19 8.41 6.34
CA ASN A 373 9.23 8.98 7.18
C ASN A 373 8.59 9.77 8.34
N LEU A 374 9.28 9.78 9.48
CA LEU A 374 8.89 10.57 10.63
C LEU A 374 8.77 12.06 10.22
N PRO A 375 7.60 12.72 10.41
CA PRO A 375 7.38 14.08 9.92
C PRO A 375 8.34 15.10 10.52
N ILE A 376 8.51 15.06 11.84
CA ILE A 376 9.48 15.90 12.55
C ILE A 376 10.51 15.00 13.19
N ASN A 377 11.69 15.01 12.60
CA ASN A 377 12.85 14.29 13.10
C ASN A 377 13.67 15.17 14.04
N VAL A 378 14.85 14.70 14.41
CA VAL A 378 15.78 15.41 15.28
C VAL A 378 16.21 16.75 14.69
N GLN A 379 16.34 17.75 15.55
CA GLN A 379 16.89 19.06 15.22
C GLN A 379 18.31 19.21 15.77
N SER A 380 19.09 20.12 15.20
CA SER A 380 20.40 20.46 15.76
C SER A 380 20.25 20.94 17.21
N ALA A 381 21.14 20.47 18.09
CA ALA A 381 21.14 20.94 19.47
C ALA A 381 21.34 22.48 19.53
N PRO A 382 20.94 23.16 20.61
CA PRO A 382 21.12 24.60 20.72
C PRO A 382 22.61 24.96 20.76
N LYS A 383 22.98 26.00 19.98
CA LYS A 383 24.33 26.60 20.02
C LYS A 383 24.62 27.28 21.34
N THR A 384 23.58 27.84 21.97
CA THR A 384 23.68 28.60 23.22
C THR A 384 22.63 28.12 24.20
N ILE A 385 22.98 28.00 25.48
CA ILE A 385 22.04 27.54 26.53
C ILE A 385 21.70 28.73 27.44
N PRO A 386 20.42 28.92 27.83
CA PRO A 386 20.10 29.79 28.95
C PRO A 386 20.78 29.29 30.23
N LEU A 387 21.14 30.20 31.14
CA LEU A 387 21.76 29.81 32.41
C LEU A 387 20.89 28.79 33.16
N PRO A 388 21.48 27.72 33.72
CA PRO A 388 20.74 26.76 34.52
C PRO A 388 20.10 27.43 35.76
N PRO A 389 18.91 27.01 36.19
CA PRO A 389 18.28 27.56 37.39
C PRO A 389 19.17 27.32 38.62
N MET A 390 19.42 28.39 39.38
CA MET A 390 20.31 28.33 40.53
C MET A 390 19.66 27.60 41.71
N TYR A 391 20.16 26.41 42.03
CA TYR A 391 19.89 25.74 43.31
C TYR A 391 20.88 26.22 44.38
N GLN A 392 20.54 26.07 45.66
CA GLN A 392 21.39 26.52 46.77
C GLN A 392 22.79 25.88 46.69
N GLY A 393 23.86 26.68 46.66
CA GLY A 393 25.25 26.21 46.48
C GLY A 393 25.73 26.02 45.02
N SER A 394 24.85 26.17 44.03
CA SER A 394 25.21 26.03 42.60
C SER A 394 26.06 27.19 42.05
N LEU A 395 26.05 28.35 42.70
CA LEU A 395 26.83 29.53 42.29
C LEU A 395 28.33 29.30 42.38
N GLU A 396 28.78 28.69 43.48
CA GLU A 396 30.20 28.42 43.72
C GLU A 396 30.72 27.36 42.74
N ASN A 397 29.95 26.28 42.54
CA ASN A 397 30.30 25.23 41.58
C ASN A 397 30.26 25.72 40.13
N PHE A 398 29.31 26.58 39.76
CA PHE A 398 29.29 27.21 38.43
C PHE A 398 30.51 28.10 38.23
N ASN A 399 30.84 28.95 39.20
CA ASN A 399 32.01 29.82 39.11
C ASN A 399 33.33 29.02 39.05
N ILE A 400 33.43 27.86 39.71
CA ILE A 400 34.62 26.97 39.66
C ILE A 400 34.82 26.34 38.28
N ILE A 401 33.75 26.00 37.56
CA ILE A 401 33.82 25.31 36.27
C ILE A 401 34.11 26.29 35.12
N TYR A 402 33.66 27.55 35.22
CA TYR A 402 33.78 28.56 34.17
C TYR A 402 34.83 29.65 34.48
N THR A 403 35.74 29.42 35.43
CA THR A 403 36.78 30.36 35.89
C THR A 403 37.74 30.84 34.79
N ASP A 404 37.98 30.04 33.74
CA ASP A 404 38.97 30.39 32.70
C ASP A 404 38.43 31.31 31.59
N ILE A 405 37.16 31.72 31.65
CA ILE A 405 36.58 32.66 30.68
C ILE A 405 36.45 34.05 31.33
N ASN A 406 37.58 34.77 31.41
CA ASN A 406 37.69 36.23 31.59
C ASN A 406 36.62 36.89 32.50
N ASN A 407 36.68 36.65 33.81
CA ASN A 407 36.05 37.49 34.84
C ASN A 407 34.53 37.79 34.65
N LYS A 408 33.71 36.79 34.29
CA LYS A 408 32.24 36.94 34.34
C LYS A 408 31.68 36.47 35.69
N TYR A 409 31.37 37.42 36.57
CA TYR A 409 30.46 37.16 37.70
C TYR A 409 29.07 36.79 37.15
N TYR A 410 28.37 35.86 37.83
CA TYR A 410 27.00 35.49 37.48
C TYR A 410 26.12 36.74 37.26
N ASN A 411 25.55 36.86 36.06
CA ASN A 411 24.56 37.87 35.71
C ASN A 411 23.30 37.13 35.24
N LYS A 412 22.13 37.49 35.78
CA LYS A 412 20.82 36.91 35.44
C LYS A 412 20.51 36.94 33.93
N ASN A 413 21.17 37.82 33.18
CA ASN A 413 21.00 37.99 31.73
C ASN A 413 22.14 37.36 30.89
N MET A 414 23.07 36.62 31.49
CA MET A 414 24.17 35.97 30.76
C MET A 414 23.64 34.75 29.99
N VAL A 415 24.14 34.54 28.77
CA VAL A 415 23.86 33.37 27.94
C VAL A 415 25.17 32.61 27.76
N LEU A 416 25.15 31.28 27.93
CA LEU A 416 26.32 30.46 27.64
C LEU A 416 26.45 30.32 26.12
N GLU A 417 27.53 30.86 25.57
CA GLU A 417 27.83 30.82 24.13
C GLU A 417 28.27 29.42 23.65
N THR A 418 28.64 28.53 24.57
CA THR A 418 29.06 27.13 24.30
C THR A 418 27.97 26.14 24.72
N GLY A 419 26.98 25.93 23.87
CA GLY A 419 25.93 24.92 24.03
C GLY A 419 26.31 23.55 23.46
N PRO A 420 25.47 22.52 23.63
CA PRO A 420 25.74 21.15 23.20
C PRO A 420 26.07 21.03 21.71
N PHE A 421 25.67 21.98 20.85
CA PHE A 421 26.06 21.97 19.44
C PHE A 421 27.52 22.37 19.20
N GLN A 422 28.14 23.16 20.09
CA GLN A 422 29.51 23.66 19.95
C GLN A 422 30.41 23.10 21.06
N SER A 423 31.53 22.48 20.68
CA SER A 423 32.48 21.93 21.65
C SER A 423 33.08 23.04 22.53
N PRO A 424 33.32 22.79 23.83
CA PRO A 424 33.99 23.74 24.72
C PRO A 424 35.39 24.18 24.26
N ASN A 425 36.06 23.40 23.41
CA ASN A 425 37.39 23.69 22.87
C ASN A 425 37.36 24.44 21.53
N TYR A 426 36.21 25.03 21.16
CA TYR A 426 36.06 25.79 19.93
C TYR A 426 36.81 27.14 20.03
N ASP A 427 37.89 27.28 19.25
CA ASP A 427 38.59 28.56 19.05
C ASP A 427 38.21 29.15 17.68
N PRO A 428 37.48 30.30 17.64
CA PRO A 428 37.07 30.95 16.41
C PRO A 428 38.24 31.37 15.51
N ASN A 429 39.43 31.58 16.08
CA ASN A 429 40.60 32.10 15.37
C ASN A 429 41.42 31.00 14.68
N ASN A 430 41.36 29.77 15.17
CA ASN A 430 42.10 28.63 14.62
C ASN A 430 41.28 27.82 13.58
N PHE A 431 39.95 27.93 13.61
CA PHE A 431 39.08 27.27 12.65
C PHE A 431 37.92 28.18 12.17
N PRO A 432 38.22 29.22 11.36
CA PRO A 432 37.24 30.23 10.95
C PRO A 432 36.05 29.69 10.12
N ASN A 433 36.16 28.45 9.61
CA ASN A 433 35.12 27.78 8.80
C ASN A 433 34.59 26.47 9.43
N ASN A 434 34.77 26.22 10.74
CA ASN A 434 34.37 24.94 11.34
C ASN A 434 32.84 24.78 11.46
N GLN A 435 32.26 24.20 10.40
CA GLN A 435 30.91 23.66 10.28
C GLN A 435 30.64 22.42 11.16
N TYR A 436 31.59 21.98 12.00
CA TYR A 436 31.45 20.77 12.82
C TYR A 436 30.71 21.09 14.11
N GLY A 437 29.37 20.97 14.06
CA GLY A 437 28.61 20.70 15.27
C GLY A 437 29.13 19.42 15.94
N THR A 438 28.92 19.27 17.24
CA THR A 438 29.30 18.07 18.03
C THR A 438 28.68 16.75 17.56
N GLY A 439 27.87 16.76 16.49
CA GLY A 439 27.04 15.64 16.06
C GLY A 439 25.86 15.36 16.99
N LEU A 440 25.63 16.22 17.99
CA LEU A 440 24.50 16.09 18.90
C LEU A 440 23.24 16.72 18.29
N PHE A 441 22.20 15.90 18.20
CA PHE A 441 20.87 16.31 17.79
C PHE A 441 19.89 16.05 18.94
N ILE A 442 18.84 16.87 19.04
CA ILE A 442 17.79 16.74 20.05
C ILE A 442 16.46 16.42 19.37
N THR A 443 15.58 15.69 20.07
CA THR A 443 14.26 15.30 19.55
C THR A 443 13.26 16.44 19.50
N GLY A 444 13.53 17.56 20.18
CA GLY A 444 12.61 18.70 20.28
C GLY A 444 11.40 18.45 21.18
N ASP A 445 10.39 19.32 21.04
CA ASP A 445 9.12 19.22 21.76
C ASP A 445 8.24 18.11 21.17
N ILE A 446 7.33 17.57 21.99
CA ILE A 446 6.37 16.54 21.53
C ILE A 446 5.45 17.17 20.48
N ASN A 447 5.45 16.61 19.27
CA ASN A 447 4.55 16.99 18.20
C ASN A 447 3.47 15.92 17.97
N SER A 448 2.22 16.36 17.86
CA SER A 448 1.05 15.55 17.47
C SER A 448 1.24 14.79 16.15
N ASP A 449 1.92 15.38 15.18
CA ASP A 449 2.10 14.82 13.84
C ASP A 449 2.99 13.57 13.82
N ASN A 450 3.81 13.39 14.85
CA ASN A 450 4.66 12.21 14.99
C ASN A 450 3.89 10.96 15.43
N GLN A 451 2.61 11.07 15.80
CA GLN A 451 1.77 9.91 16.08
C GLN A 451 1.53 9.09 14.80
N LYS A 452 1.97 7.83 14.76
CA LYS A 452 1.87 6.93 13.58
C LYS A 452 0.49 6.28 13.43
N GLU A 453 -0.08 5.77 14.52
CA GLU A 453 -1.31 4.98 14.50
C GLU A 453 -2.56 5.86 14.38
N ILE A 454 -3.45 5.52 13.45
CA ILE A 454 -4.73 6.19 13.25
C ILE A 454 -5.81 5.64 14.18
N LEU A 455 -5.96 4.31 14.23
CA LEU A 455 -6.96 3.64 15.07
C LEU A 455 -6.41 3.51 16.48
N THR A 456 -7.20 3.88 17.48
CA THR A 456 -6.83 3.70 18.89
C THR A 456 -7.58 2.53 19.51
N ALA A 457 -8.88 2.41 19.22
CA ALA A 457 -9.71 1.31 19.69
C ALA A 457 -10.86 0.99 18.72
N LEU A 458 -11.31 -0.27 18.73
CA LEU A 458 -12.44 -0.75 17.94
C LEU A 458 -13.29 -1.75 18.72
N GLY A 459 -14.61 -1.62 18.62
CA GLY A 459 -15.60 -2.58 19.10
C GLY A 459 -16.56 -2.98 17.98
N ILE A 460 -17.13 -4.19 18.08
CA ILE A 460 -18.06 -4.74 17.09
C ILE A 460 -19.40 -4.98 17.77
N LEU A 461 -20.47 -4.40 17.22
CA LEU A 461 -21.81 -4.49 17.78
C LEU A 461 -22.79 -5.11 16.77
N PHE A 462 -23.64 -6.01 17.26
CA PHE A 462 -24.78 -6.57 16.53
C PHE A 462 -26.06 -6.21 17.26
N GLU A 463 -27.00 -5.54 16.59
CA GLU A 463 -28.27 -5.07 17.18
C GLU A 463 -28.10 -4.22 18.46
N GLY A 464 -26.95 -3.56 18.62
CA GLY A 464 -26.60 -2.76 19.79
C GLY A 464 -25.91 -3.53 20.92
N ASP A 465 -25.82 -4.86 20.83
CA ASP A 465 -25.07 -5.69 21.78
C ASP A 465 -23.63 -5.90 21.29
N TYR A 466 -22.67 -5.86 22.22
CA TYR A 466 -21.27 -6.11 21.90
C TYR A 466 -21.05 -7.58 21.53
N ARG A 467 -20.73 -7.82 20.26
CA ARG A 467 -20.13 -9.09 19.82
C ARG A 467 -18.67 -9.14 20.22
N GLU A 468 -17.96 -8.04 20.06
CA GLU A 468 -16.57 -7.87 20.49
C GLU A 468 -16.46 -6.54 21.22
N ASN A 469 -15.96 -6.57 22.46
CA ASN A 469 -15.84 -5.37 23.28
C ASN A 469 -14.88 -4.36 22.62
N LEU A 470 -14.94 -3.11 23.08
CA LEU A 470 -13.99 -2.09 22.68
C LEU A 470 -12.57 -2.48 23.11
N TYR A 471 -11.73 -2.87 22.15
CA TYR A 471 -10.34 -3.24 22.38
C TYR A 471 -9.36 -2.27 21.70
N PRO A 472 -8.15 -2.09 22.24
CA PRO A 472 -7.11 -1.31 21.59
C PRO A 472 -6.73 -1.86 20.20
N SER A 473 -6.27 -0.98 19.31
CA SER A 473 -5.82 -1.29 17.94
C SER A 473 -4.86 -2.48 17.85
N GLY A 474 -3.98 -2.64 18.86
CA GLY A 474 -3.00 -3.72 18.93
C GLY A 474 -3.59 -5.13 18.93
N VAL A 475 -4.84 -5.32 19.38
CA VAL A 475 -5.52 -6.63 19.32
C VAL A 475 -5.73 -7.04 17.86
N PHE A 476 -6.28 -6.13 17.04
CA PHE A 476 -6.55 -6.38 15.63
C PHE A 476 -5.30 -6.27 14.75
N ASN A 477 -4.30 -5.48 15.17
CA ASN A 477 -3.06 -5.31 14.41
C ASN A 477 -2.05 -6.44 14.65
N TYR A 478 -2.00 -7.04 15.85
CA TYR A 478 -0.98 -8.03 16.21
C TYR A 478 -1.56 -9.38 16.62
N LEU A 479 -2.50 -9.43 17.57
CA LEU A 479 -2.97 -10.69 18.15
C LEU A 479 -3.76 -11.53 17.12
N GLU A 480 -4.70 -10.90 16.43
CA GLU A 480 -5.50 -11.56 15.38
C GLU A 480 -4.63 -12.11 14.26
N LYS A 481 -3.64 -11.33 13.81
CA LYS A 481 -2.69 -11.76 12.77
C LYS A 481 -1.84 -12.93 13.23
N TYR A 482 -1.29 -12.85 14.44
CA TYR A 482 -0.39 -13.87 14.98
C TYR A 482 -1.05 -15.25 15.06
N VAL A 483 -2.34 -15.32 15.41
CA VAL A 483 -3.03 -16.59 15.63
C VAL A 483 -3.67 -17.16 14.35
N ARG A 484 -4.19 -16.30 13.46
CA ARG A 484 -5.11 -16.72 12.38
C ARG A 484 -4.58 -16.54 10.97
N THR A 485 -3.46 -15.84 10.81
CA THR A 485 -2.89 -15.50 9.49
C THR A 485 -1.51 -16.12 9.34
N ALA A 486 -1.15 -16.53 8.11
CA ALA A 486 0.17 -17.08 7.82
C ALA A 486 1.23 -15.98 7.57
N GLY A 487 0.79 -14.77 7.19
CA GLY A 487 1.64 -13.64 6.85
C GLY A 487 1.91 -12.69 8.02
N SER A 488 2.75 -11.69 7.74
CA SER A 488 3.04 -10.57 8.63
C SER A 488 2.61 -9.28 7.95
N ALA A 489 1.30 -9.05 7.95
CA ALA A 489 0.70 -7.87 7.34
C ALA A 489 1.21 -6.59 8.02
N LYS A 490 1.54 -5.58 7.20
CA LYS A 490 2.00 -4.26 7.65
C LYS A 490 1.10 -3.60 8.69
N ASP A 491 1.70 -2.71 9.49
CA ASP A 491 0.98 -1.89 10.47
C ASP A 491 -0.09 -1.03 9.78
N GLY A 492 -1.24 -0.90 10.44
CA GLY A 492 -2.38 -0.13 9.93
C GLY A 492 -3.35 -0.93 9.06
N LEU A 493 -2.98 -2.14 8.62
CA LEU A 493 -3.92 -3.14 8.12
C LEU A 493 -4.41 -3.99 9.29
N TYR A 494 -5.68 -3.85 9.66
CA TYR A 494 -6.30 -4.58 10.75
C TYR A 494 -7.11 -5.75 10.20
N CYS A 495 -7.24 -6.82 10.99
CA CYS A 495 -8.01 -7.99 10.63
C CYS A 495 -8.87 -8.46 11.81
N TYR A 496 -10.02 -9.04 11.49
CA TYR A 496 -10.86 -9.77 12.43
C TYR A 496 -11.39 -11.03 11.78
N HIS A 497 -11.17 -12.18 12.44
CA HIS A 497 -11.50 -13.48 11.87
C HIS A 497 -12.64 -14.14 12.62
N TYR A 498 -13.65 -14.59 11.88
CA TYR A 498 -14.62 -15.57 12.36
C TYR A 498 -14.16 -17.01 12.09
N CYS A 499 -13.18 -17.18 11.20
CA CYS A 499 -12.55 -18.45 10.86
C CYS A 499 -11.33 -18.76 11.72
N LEU A 500 -10.97 -20.05 11.83
CA LEU A 500 -9.78 -20.47 12.57
C LEU A 500 -8.46 -20.28 11.78
N ASN A 501 -8.55 -20.30 10.46
CA ASN A 501 -7.44 -20.05 9.53
C ASN A 501 -7.94 -19.18 8.37
N SER A 502 -7.15 -18.18 7.98
CA SER A 502 -7.43 -17.28 6.85
C SER A 502 -6.67 -17.64 5.58
N ASP A 503 -5.71 -18.58 5.64
CA ASP A 503 -4.83 -18.92 4.53
C ASP A 503 -5.59 -19.24 3.24
N SER A 504 -5.19 -18.54 2.18
CA SER A 504 -5.70 -18.70 0.82
C SER A 504 -5.41 -20.07 0.19
N SER A 505 -4.42 -20.82 0.69
CA SER A 505 -4.06 -22.14 0.18
C SER A 505 -4.98 -23.27 0.69
N GLU A 506 -5.71 -23.01 1.78
CA GLU A 506 -6.61 -23.98 2.40
C GLU A 506 -8.04 -23.80 1.89
N TYR A 507 -8.53 -24.77 1.13
CA TYR A 507 -9.89 -24.76 0.60
C TYR A 507 -10.97 -25.02 1.67
N GLN A 508 -10.62 -25.76 2.73
CA GLN A 508 -11.58 -26.19 3.75
C GLN A 508 -12.03 -25.01 4.63
N PRO A 509 -13.34 -24.73 4.74
CA PRO A 509 -13.84 -23.72 5.67
C PRO A 509 -13.58 -24.10 7.12
N SER A 510 -13.16 -23.12 7.91
CA SER A 510 -12.79 -23.28 9.32
C SER A 510 -13.57 -22.38 10.28
N GLY A 511 -14.70 -21.82 9.83
CA GLY A 511 -15.59 -20.96 10.61
C GLY A 511 -16.14 -19.80 9.79
N ALA A 512 -17.38 -19.42 10.07
CA ALA A 512 -18.05 -18.26 9.49
C ALA A 512 -19.27 -17.89 10.33
N ILE A 513 -19.70 -16.63 10.25
CA ILE A 513 -20.92 -16.14 10.89
C ILE A 513 -21.97 -15.79 9.84
N ASN A 514 -23.24 -16.12 10.11
CA ASN A 514 -24.33 -15.71 9.24
C ASN A 514 -24.83 -14.31 9.61
N LEU A 515 -24.42 -13.31 8.85
CA LEU A 515 -24.79 -11.91 9.10
C LEU A 515 -26.21 -11.57 8.62
N SER A 516 -26.85 -12.40 7.78
CA SER A 516 -28.25 -12.20 7.36
C SER A 516 -29.26 -12.25 8.51
N LYS A 517 -28.88 -12.75 9.69
CA LYS A 517 -29.73 -12.75 10.89
C LYS A 517 -29.76 -11.41 11.60
N PHE A 518 -28.78 -10.54 11.36
CA PHE A 518 -28.67 -9.24 12.00
C PHE A 518 -29.02 -8.14 10.97
N LYS A 519 -29.89 -7.21 11.35
CA LYS A 519 -30.26 -6.05 10.55
C LYS A 519 -29.31 -4.88 10.77
N ASN A 520 -28.81 -4.74 12.00
CA ASN A 520 -27.92 -3.66 12.39
C ASN A 520 -26.57 -4.24 12.82
N ILE A 521 -25.54 -3.99 12.01
CA ILE A 521 -24.15 -4.33 12.31
C ILE A 521 -23.36 -3.03 12.31
N GLU A 522 -22.72 -2.73 13.44
CA GLU A 522 -22.02 -1.47 13.65
C GLU A 522 -20.59 -1.72 14.15
N LEU A 523 -19.66 -0.89 13.67
CA LEU A 523 -18.31 -0.81 14.19
C LEU A 523 -18.18 0.48 14.98
N GLU A 524 -17.85 0.36 16.26
CA GLU A 524 -17.55 1.48 17.13
C GLU A 524 -16.05 1.74 17.12
N LEU A 525 -15.66 2.89 16.57
CA LEU A 525 -14.27 3.23 16.26
C LEU A 525 -13.86 4.44 17.07
N THR A 526 -12.65 4.39 17.63
CA THR A 526 -11.98 5.57 18.18
C THR A 526 -10.70 5.78 17.38
N THR A 527 -10.57 6.97 16.80
CA THR A 527 -9.41 7.38 15.99
C THR A 527 -8.62 8.48 16.70
N TYR A 528 -7.37 8.65 16.29
CA TYR A 528 -6.55 9.79 16.65
C TYR A 528 -7.27 11.10 16.28
N LEU A 529 -7.09 12.14 17.09
CA LEU A 529 -7.64 13.46 16.81
C LEU A 529 -6.56 14.30 16.10
N PRO A 530 -6.72 14.58 14.79
CA PRO A 530 -5.75 15.39 14.05
C PRO A 530 -5.65 16.82 14.60
N PRO A 531 -4.56 17.55 14.31
CA PRO A 531 -4.44 18.96 14.64
C PRO A 531 -5.57 19.77 14.01
N LYS A 532 -5.97 20.84 14.70
CA LYS A 532 -7.01 21.75 14.23
C LYS A 532 -6.44 22.65 13.13
N ASP A 533 -7.26 22.89 12.12
CA ASP A 533 -6.89 23.80 11.03
C ASP A 533 -6.54 25.18 11.60
N PRO A 534 -5.36 25.75 11.29
CA PRO A 534 -4.97 27.10 11.70
C PRO A 534 -5.80 28.21 11.03
N ARG A 535 -6.56 27.91 9.96
CA ARG A 535 -7.47 28.83 9.26
C ARG A 535 -8.84 28.18 8.99
N PRO A 536 -9.62 27.84 10.03
CA PRO A 536 -10.92 27.21 9.81
C PRO A 536 -11.86 28.17 9.06
N PHE A 537 -12.69 27.65 8.16
CA PHE A 537 -13.71 28.45 7.48
C PHE A 537 -14.76 28.94 8.50
N GLU A 538 -14.68 30.20 8.88
CA GLU A 538 -15.63 30.83 9.81
C GLU A 538 -16.70 31.61 9.04
N THR A 539 -17.93 31.09 9.04
CA THR A 539 -19.11 31.85 8.59
C THR A 539 -19.59 32.76 9.71
N VAL A 540 -19.39 34.06 9.53
CA VAL A 540 -19.91 35.10 10.41
C VAL A 540 -21.32 35.48 9.96
N ILE A 541 -22.32 35.20 10.80
CA ILE A 541 -23.70 35.64 10.54
C ILE A 541 -23.83 37.07 11.07
N CYS A 542 -23.95 38.03 10.15
CA CYS A 542 -24.12 39.45 10.48
C CYS A 542 -25.61 39.82 10.54
N GLY A 543 -25.98 40.71 11.47
CA GLY A 543 -27.30 41.34 11.48
C GLY A 543 -27.47 42.36 10.35
N THR A 544 -28.68 42.90 10.19
CA THR A 544 -29.02 43.93 9.17
C THR A 544 -28.24 45.24 9.29
N SER A 545 -27.47 45.42 10.36
CA SER A 545 -26.57 46.56 10.61
C SER A 545 -25.08 46.22 10.50
N GLY A 546 -24.73 45.03 9.99
CA GLY A 546 -23.33 44.61 9.79
C GLY A 546 -22.56 44.23 11.06
N GLN A 547 -23.22 44.13 12.21
CA GLN A 547 -22.60 43.63 13.44
C GLN A 547 -22.62 42.09 13.47
N PRO A 548 -21.51 41.42 13.85
CA PRO A 548 -21.47 39.97 13.96
C PRO A 548 -22.34 39.51 15.14
N LEU A 549 -23.40 38.74 14.86
CA LEU A 549 -24.33 38.23 15.89
C LEU A 549 -23.90 36.86 16.41
N THR A 550 -23.28 36.03 15.57
CA THR A 550 -22.71 34.73 15.96
C THR A 550 -21.69 34.25 14.91
N ILE A 551 -20.66 33.54 15.36
CA ILE A 551 -19.72 32.82 14.50
C ILE A 551 -20.18 31.37 14.51
N THR A 552 -20.58 30.85 13.35
CA THR A 552 -20.94 29.44 13.20
C THR A 552 -19.85 28.74 12.41
N LYS A 553 -19.17 27.79 13.06
CA LYS A 553 -18.30 26.80 12.42
C LYS A 553 -19.19 25.77 11.75
N ASN A 554 -19.78 26.13 10.61
CA ASN A 554 -20.89 25.36 10.04
C ASN A 554 -20.50 24.05 9.35
N ASN A 555 -19.23 23.66 9.38
CA ASN A 555 -18.74 22.51 8.63
C ASN A 555 -17.68 21.71 9.41
N ASN A 556 -18.08 20.56 9.93
CA ASN A 556 -17.18 19.62 10.62
C ASN A 556 -16.00 19.15 9.75
N TRP A 557 -16.10 19.27 8.42
CA TRP A 557 -15.03 18.90 7.48
C TRP A 557 -13.84 19.88 7.44
N SER A 558 -13.95 21.06 8.05
CA SER A 558 -12.91 22.11 8.10
C SER A 558 -12.34 22.37 9.50
N LEU A 559 -12.68 21.52 10.48
CA LEU A 559 -12.21 21.68 11.86
C LEU A 559 -10.77 21.20 12.04
N TYR A 560 -10.32 20.28 11.20
CA TYR A 560 -9.02 19.61 11.29
C TYR A 560 -8.31 19.67 9.94
N ASP A 561 -6.97 19.68 9.96
CA ASP A 561 -6.15 19.75 8.74
C ASP A 561 -6.41 18.58 7.78
N TYR A 562 -6.75 17.41 8.33
CA TYR A 562 -7.10 16.21 7.58
C TYR A 562 -8.05 15.34 8.40
N GLN A 563 -8.69 14.39 7.72
CA GLN A 563 -9.60 13.41 8.32
C GLN A 563 -9.25 12.01 7.82
N PHE A 564 -9.88 10.97 8.39
CA PHE A 564 -9.60 9.59 7.99
C PHE A 564 -10.72 8.94 7.19
N ASN A 565 -10.36 8.14 6.20
CA ASN A 565 -11.26 7.28 5.46
C ASN A 565 -11.03 5.83 5.92
N LEU A 566 -12.10 5.13 6.26
CA LEU A 566 -12.07 3.70 6.57
C LEU A 566 -12.47 2.91 5.33
N ILE A 567 -11.62 1.97 4.94
CA ILE A 567 -11.93 1.00 3.89
C ILE A 567 -11.98 -0.37 4.54
N LEU A 568 -13.12 -1.05 4.41
CA LEU A 568 -13.35 -2.39 4.95
C LEU A 568 -13.64 -3.37 3.82
N PHE A 569 -12.97 -4.51 3.84
CA PHE A 569 -13.19 -5.66 3.00
C PHE A 569 -13.83 -6.77 3.81
N GLU A 570 -14.88 -7.35 3.25
CA GLU A 570 -15.61 -8.47 3.83
C GLU A 570 -15.57 -9.65 2.88
N GLU A 571 -15.06 -10.79 3.37
CA GLU A 571 -15.03 -12.06 2.64
C GLU A 571 -16.21 -12.93 3.04
N ARG A 572 -16.99 -13.38 2.05
CA ARG A 572 -18.20 -14.18 2.23
C ARG A 572 -18.12 -15.49 1.46
N TYR A 573 -18.50 -16.59 2.08
CA TYR A 573 -18.69 -17.84 1.36
C TYR A 573 -19.93 -17.79 0.46
N ASN A 574 -19.77 -18.26 -0.77
CA ASN A 574 -20.84 -18.47 -1.72
C ASN A 574 -20.55 -19.73 -2.56
N ILE A 575 -21.58 -20.28 -3.20
CA ILE A 575 -21.47 -21.48 -4.02
C ILE A 575 -21.59 -21.08 -5.49
N LEU A 576 -20.60 -21.46 -6.28
CA LEU A 576 -20.58 -21.34 -7.73
C LEU A 576 -20.86 -22.70 -8.36
N SER A 577 -21.90 -22.80 -9.17
CA SER A 577 -22.30 -24.03 -9.85
C SER A 577 -22.19 -23.91 -11.37
N PHE A 578 -21.73 -24.99 -11.99
CA PHE A 578 -21.68 -25.19 -13.43
C PHE A 578 -22.62 -26.34 -13.77
N ILE A 579 -23.81 -26.03 -14.28
CA ILE A 579 -24.88 -27.00 -14.52
C ILE A 579 -25.44 -26.78 -15.92
N GLY A 580 -25.51 -27.85 -16.72
CA GLY A 580 -26.13 -27.81 -18.06
C GLY A 580 -25.50 -26.79 -19.02
N GLY A 581 -24.18 -26.55 -18.93
CA GLY A 581 -23.48 -25.60 -19.80
C GLY A 581 -23.54 -24.14 -19.33
N ASN A 582 -24.17 -23.87 -18.18
CA ASN A 582 -24.34 -22.54 -17.60
C ASN A 582 -23.60 -22.39 -16.28
N CYS A 583 -23.25 -21.14 -15.94
CA CYS A 583 -22.60 -20.77 -14.69
C CYS A 583 -23.56 -19.94 -13.84
N GLY A 584 -23.67 -20.25 -12.55
CA GLY A 584 -24.56 -19.54 -11.64
C GLY A 584 -24.00 -19.43 -10.23
N MET A 585 -24.35 -18.35 -9.54
CA MET A 585 -24.11 -18.18 -8.11
C MET A 585 -25.36 -18.59 -7.35
N MET A 586 -25.19 -19.35 -6.25
CA MET A 586 -26.32 -19.79 -5.42
C MET A 586 -27.03 -18.59 -4.77
N TYR A 587 -26.25 -17.64 -4.25
CA TYR A 587 -26.76 -16.39 -3.71
C TYR A 587 -26.32 -15.24 -4.60
N ALA A 588 -27.27 -14.42 -5.05
CA ALA A 588 -26.99 -13.20 -5.78
C ALA A 588 -26.26 -12.19 -4.88
N ARG A 589 -25.39 -11.39 -5.51
CA ARG A 589 -24.59 -10.35 -4.86
C ARG A 589 -25.43 -9.18 -4.38
#